data_AF-A0A1C6R6Q6-F1
#
_entry.id   AF-A0A1C6R6Q6-F1
#
_cell.length_a   1.000
_cell.length_b   1.000
_cell.length_c   1.000
_cell.angle_alpha   90.00
_cell.angle_beta   90.00
_cell.angle_gamma   90.00
#
_symmetry.space_group_name_H-M   'P 1'
#
loop_
_entity.id
_entity.type
_entity.pdbx_description
1 polymer ?
#
loop_
_entity_poly.entity_id
_entity_poly.type
_entity_poly.pdbx_seq_one_letter_code
_entity_poly.pdbx_strand_id
1 'polypeptide(L)'
;MTTPLTHPSLLPALPAQPPAPDRPPLDLRVHVQRITAETYVVTDPRRVLAHARTAARTEPGTAALLGHTPLTPLSLSAAAALLTALHDDDELEAMGLHPAGHATCISAARTDEDPVLLELSDAPAHENSPR
;
A
#
# COMPACT_ATOMS: atom_id res chain seq x y z
N MET A 1 -25.52 71.59 -16.80
CA MET A 1 -24.93 70.39 -17.41
C MET A 1 -24.22 69.66 -16.28
N THR A 2 -24.59 68.46 -15.80
CA THR A 2 -25.34 67.32 -16.36
C THR A 2 -26.13 66.62 -15.24
N THR A 3 -27.25 66.03 -15.62
CA THR A 3 -28.26 65.32 -14.82
C THR A 3 -27.75 64.01 -14.20
N PRO A 4 -28.31 63.57 -13.06
CA PRO A 4 -28.07 62.24 -12.51
C PRO A 4 -28.65 61.15 -13.42
N LEU A 5 -27.83 60.15 -13.74
CA LEU A 5 -28.24 59.01 -14.54
C LEU A 5 -29.16 58.10 -13.70
N THR A 6 -30.40 57.96 -14.14
CA THR A 6 -31.36 56.98 -13.67
C THR A 6 -30.84 55.57 -13.97
N HIS A 7 -30.94 54.64 -13.01
CA HIS A 7 -31.36 53.28 -13.35
C HIS A 7 -32.38 52.77 -12.33
N PRO A 8 -33.57 52.36 -12.81
CA PRO A 8 -34.56 51.66 -12.01
C PRO A 8 -34.30 50.16 -12.10
N SER A 9 -34.37 49.45 -10.98
CA SER A 9 -35.00 48.11 -10.91
C SER A 9 -34.97 47.61 -9.47
N LEU A 10 -36.15 47.63 -8.88
CA LEU A 10 -36.51 46.93 -7.67
C LEU A 10 -36.39 45.43 -7.96
N LEU A 11 -35.33 44.79 -7.47
CA LEU A 11 -35.30 43.34 -7.38
C LEU A 11 -36.48 42.90 -6.49
N PRO A 12 -37.27 41.88 -6.88
CA PRO A 12 -38.30 41.34 -6.02
C PRO A 12 -37.67 40.88 -4.71
N ALA A 13 -38.22 41.30 -3.57
CA ALA A 13 -37.86 40.75 -2.28
C ALA A 13 -38.10 39.24 -2.32
N LEU A 14 -37.02 38.45 -2.32
CA LEU A 14 -37.09 37.01 -2.11
C LEU A 14 -37.81 36.78 -0.77
N PRO A 15 -38.82 35.90 -0.67
CA PRO A 15 -39.38 35.56 0.62
C PRO A 15 -38.27 35.05 1.53
N ALA A 16 -38.20 35.55 2.76
CA ALA A 16 -37.26 35.09 3.77
C ALA A 16 -37.35 33.56 3.85
N GLN A 17 -36.25 32.88 3.50
CA GLN A 17 -36.17 31.43 3.67
C GLN A 17 -36.39 31.12 5.16
N PRO A 18 -37.24 30.15 5.50
CA PRO A 18 -37.32 29.65 6.87
C PRO A 18 -35.93 29.16 7.32
N PRO A 19 -35.59 29.25 8.61
CA PRO A 19 -34.32 28.77 9.13
C PRO A 19 -34.14 27.31 8.70
N ALA A 20 -33.01 27.01 8.05
CA ALA A 20 -32.71 25.68 7.58
C ALA A 20 -32.83 24.69 8.75
N PRO A 21 -33.42 23.49 8.56
CA PRO A 21 -33.45 22.49 9.62
C PRO A 21 -32.01 22.19 10.06
N ASP A 22 -31.80 22.05 11.36
CA ASP A 22 -30.52 21.64 11.98
C ASP A 22 -30.03 20.38 11.26
N ARG A 23 -29.06 20.55 10.34
CA ARG A 23 -28.46 19.41 9.66
C ARG A 23 -27.70 18.61 10.72
N PRO A 24 -27.95 17.30 10.85
CA PRO A 24 -27.13 16.47 11.72
C PRO A 24 -25.67 16.61 11.28
N PRO A 25 -24.71 16.59 12.22
CA PRO A 25 -23.30 16.69 11.89
C PRO A 25 -22.92 15.56 10.94
N LEU A 26 -22.14 15.90 9.91
CA LEU A 26 -21.63 14.94 8.95
C LEU A 26 -20.74 13.92 9.68
N ASP A 27 -21.14 12.65 9.71
CA ASP A 27 -20.33 11.56 10.24
C ASP A 27 -19.28 11.14 9.19
N LEU A 28 -18.04 11.56 9.40
CA LEU A 28 -16.90 11.22 8.55
C LEU A 28 -16.17 10.02 9.12
N ARG A 29 -16.41 8.84 8.54
CA ARG A 29 -15.69 7.61 8.90
C ARG A 29 -14.56 7.37 7.92
N VAL A 30 -13.33 7.34 8.42
CA VAL A 30 -12.14 7.01 7.64
C VAL A 30 -11.79 5.54 7.88
N HIS A 31 -11.67 4.76 6.82
CA HIS A 31 -11.16 3.41 6.91
C HIS A 31 -9.64 3.42 6.69
N VAL A 32 -8.90 2.83 7.63
CA VAL A 32 -7.45 2.73 7.54
C VAL A 32 -7.07 1.26 7.47
N GLN A 33 -6.30 0.89 6.45
CA GLN A 33 -5.72 -0.43 6.29
C GLN A 33 -4.23 -0.36 6.58
N ARG A 34 -3.77 -1.19 7.53
CA ARG A 34 -2.34 -1.39 7.82
C ARG A 34 -1.92 -2.74 7.25
N ILE A 35 -0.87 -2.73 6.43
CA ILE A 35 -0.27 -3.93 5.81
C ILE A 35 1.19 -3.97 6.25
N THR A 36 1.63 -5.09 6.81
CA THR A 36 3.04 -5.35 7.10
C THR A 36 3.54 -6.36 6.07
N ALA A 37 4.67 -6.05 5.44
CA ALA A 37 5.37 -6.94 4.52
C ALA A 37 6.77 -7.21 5.03
N GLU A 38 7.16 -8.48 5.05
CA GLU A 38 8.53 -8.89 5.32
C GLU A 38 9.39 -8.66 4.07
N THR A 39 10.61 -8.21 4.30
CA THR A 39 11.58 -7.98 3.23
C THR A 39 12.71 -8.98 3.38
N TYR A 40 13.08 -9.61 2.26
CA TYR A 40 14.17 -10.57 2.22
C TYR A 40 15.23 -10.13 1.20
N VAL A 41 16.50 -10.28 1.58
CA VAL A 41 17.65 -10.10 0.69
C VAL A 41 18.12 -11.47 0.22
N VAL A 42 18.26 -11.62 -1.09
CA VAL A 42 18.81 -12.83 -1.70
C VAL A 42 20.32 -12.71 -1.80
N THR A 43 21.05 -13.55 -1.07
CA THR A 43 22.52 -13.60 -1.11
C THR A 43 23.03 -14.54 -2.20
N ASP A 44 22.32 -15.65 -2.45
CA ASP A 44 22.63 -16.58 -3.55
C ASP A 44 21.39 -16.89 -4.42
N PRO A 45 21.20 -16.16 -5.53
CA PRO A 45 20.06 -16.36 -6.42
C PRO A 45 19.99 -17.75 -7.06
N ARG A 46 21.15 -18.38 -7.32
CA ARG A 46 21.18 -19.70 -7.99
C ARG A 46 20.73 -20.78 -7.04
N ARG A 47 21.18 -20.70 -5.79
CA ARG A 47 20.77 -21.61 -4.71
C ARG A 47 19.28 -21.48 -4.44
N VAL A 48 18.77 -20.26 -4.27
CA VAL A 48 17.32 -20.00 -4.08
C VAL A 48 16.49 -20.60 -5.22
N LEU A 49 16.88 -20.39 -6.47
CA LEU A 49 16.17 -20.98 -7.62
C LEU A 49 16.22 -22.51 -7.64
N ALA A 50 17.34 -23.12 -7.23
CA ALA A 50 17.47 -24.57 -7.19
C ALA A 50 16.56 -25.20 -6.11
N HIS A 51 16.53 -24.61 -4.92
CA HIS A 51 15.64 -25.05 -3.84
C HIS A 51 14.17 -24.84 -4.22
N ALA A 52 13.82 -23.67 -4.74
CA ALA A 52 12.44 -23.37 -5.11
C ALA A 52 11.92 -24.25 -6.26
N ARG A 53 12.77 -24.66 -7.21
CA ARG A 53 12.38 -25.66 -8.23
C ARG A 53 12.10 -27.03 -7.63
N THR A 54 12.81 -27.40 -6.57
CA THR A 54 12.54 -28.65 -5.84
C THR A 54 11.23 -28.52 -5.07
N ALA A 55 11.04 -27.42 -4.35
CA ALA A 55 9.82 -27.12 -3.63
C ALA A 55 8.58 -27.07 -4.55
N ALA A 56 8.70 -26.48 -5.75
CA ALA A 56 7.60 -26.43 -6.71
C ALA A 56 7.16 -27.81 -7.23
N ARG A 57 8.07 -28.80 -7.21
CA ARG A 57 7.75 -30.19 -7.58
C ARG A 57 7.10 -30.96 -6.44
N THR A 58 7.49 -30.67 -5.19
CA THR A 58 6.92 -31.32 -4.01
C THR A 58 5.58 -30.71 -3.63
N GLU A 59 5.43 -29.40 -3.77
CA GLU A 59 4.25 -28.61 -3.39
C GLU A 59 3.68 -27.83 -4.59
N PRO A 60 3.14 -28.53 -5.61
CA PRO A 60 2.65 -27.89 -6.83
C PRO A 60 1.43 -26.99 -6.58
N GLY A 61 0.64 -27.26 -5.54
CA GLY A 61 -0.51 -26.44 -5.16
C GLY A 61 -0.09 -25.04 -4.71
N THR A 62 0.90 -24.96 -3.81
CA THR A 62 1.46 -23.69 -3.33
C THR A 62 2.16 -22.92 -4.46
N ALA A 63 2.91 -23.63 -5.31
CA ALA A 63 3.53 -23.02 -6.50
C ALA A 63 2.47 -22.42 -7.45
N ALA A 64 1.35 -23.11 -7.67
CA ALA A 64 0.27 -22.62 -8.53
C ALA A 64 -0.41 -21.35 -7.97
N LEU A 65 -0.56 -21.23 -6.65
CA LEU A 65 -1.09 -20.01 -6.01
C LEU A 65 -0.21 -18.78 -6.28
N LEU A 66 1.09 -18.99 -6.43
CA LEU A 66 2.07 -17.95 -6.80
C LEU A 66 2.20 -17.78 -8.32
N GLY A 67 1.30 -18.37 -9.10
CA GLY A 67 1.27 -18.27 -10.56
C GLY A 67 2.34 -19.12 -11.27
N HIS A 68 3.03 -20.01 -10.55
CA HIS A 68 3.99 -20.92 -11.18
C HIS A 68 3.30 -22.17 -11.71
N THR A 69 3.44 -22.40 -13.01
CA THR A 69 3.13 -23.67 -13.67
C THR A 69 4.43 -24.33 -14.18
N PRO A 70 4.47 -25.67 -14.37
CA PRO A 70 5.67 -26.35 -14.87
C PRO A 70 6.23 -25.83 -16.19
N LEU A 71 5.39 -25.15 -16.99
CA LEU A 71 5.74 -24.56 -18.29
C LEU A 71 6.27 -23.13 -18.19
N THR A 72 6.08 -22.48 -17.05
CA THR A 72 6.55 -21.10 -16.80
C THR A 72 7.89 -21.10 -16.08
N PRO A 73 8.87 -20.31 -16.53
CA PRO A 73 10.13 -20.16 -15.80
C PRO A 73 9.86 -19.49 -14.44
N LEU A 74 10.36 -20.11 -13.37
CA LEU A 74 10.28 -19.57 -12.02
C LEU A 74 11.16 -18.32 -11.92
N SER A 75 10.55 -17.15 -11.71
CA SER A 75 11.28 -15.91 -11.42
C SER A 75 11.91 -15.97 -10.03
N LEU A 76 12.92 -15.15 -9.77
CA LEU A 76 13.57 -15.11 -8.46
C LEU A 76 12.61 -14.63 -7.35
N SER A 77 11.72 -13.67 -7.66
CA SER A 77 10.71 -13.21 -6.71
C SER A 77 9.68 -14.29 -6.39
N ALA A 78 9.21 -15.04 -7.39
CA ALA A 78 8.31 -16.17 -7.18
C ALA A 78 9.00 -17.32 -6.44
N ALA A 79 10.30 -17.53 -6.70
CA ALA A 79 11.12 -18.49 -5.98
C ALA A 79 11.24 -18.15 -4.49
N ALA A 80 11.57 -16.89 -4.19
CA ALA A 80 11.64 -16.39 -2.83
C ALA A 80 10.28 -16.52 -2.13
N ALA A 81 9.19 -16.05 -2.77
CA ALA A 81 7.84 -16.14 -2.23
C ALA A 81 7.40 -17.60 -1.94
N LEU A 82 7.78 -18.54 -2.82
CA LEU A 82 7.47 -19.95 -2.62
C LEU A 82 8.22 -20.53 -1.43
N LEU A 83 9.51 -20.20 -1.29
CA LEU A 83 10.30 -20.67 -0.16
C LEU A 83 9.81 -20.05 1.15
N THR A 84 9.51 -18.75 1.18
CA THR A 84 8.98 -18.07 2.38
C THR A 84 7.61 -18.61 2.81
N ALA A 85 6.84 -19.17 1.88
CA ALA A 85 5.55 -19.80 2.21
C ALA A 85 5.68 -21.21 2.80
N LEU A 86 6.85 -21.85 2.65
CA LEU A 86 7.04 -23.26 2.98
C LEU A 86 8.06 -23.51 4.09
N HIS A 87 8.86 -22.49 4.43
CA HIS A 87 10.01 -22.62 5.30
C HIS A 87 10.08 -21.49 6.32
N ASP A 88 10.64 -21.78 7.47
CA ASP A 88 10.92 -20.81 8.52
C ASP A 88 12.22 -20.04 8.24
N ASP A 89 12.44 -18.92 8.94
CA ASP A 89 13.57 -18.00 8.68
C ASP A 89 14.96 -18.66 8.73
N ASP A 90 15.19 -19.60 9.65
CA ASP A 90 16.48 -20.31 9.76
C ASP A 90 16.77 -21.17 8.52
N GLU A 91 15.73 -21.80 7.97
CA GLU A 91 15.83 -22.61 6.74
C GLU A 91 16.01 -21.70 5.52
N LEU A 92 15.32 -20.56 5.49
CA LEU A 92 15.47 -19.54 4.45
C LEU A 92 16.89 -18.98 4.39
N GLU A 93 17.48 -18.67 5.55
CA GLU A 93 18.87 -18.22 5.65
C GLU A 93 19.82 -19.26 5.07
N ALA A 94 19.63 -20.53 5.43
CA ALA A 94 20.41 -21.62 4.85
C ALA A 94 20.26 -21.72 3.33
N MET A 95 19.13 -21.33 2.75
CA MET A 95 18.89 -21.31 1.30
C MET A 95 19.39 -20.03 0.60
N GLY A 96 19.90 -19.04 1.34
CA GLY A 96 20.39 -17.77 0.81
C GLY A 96 19.36 -16.66 0.75
N LEU A 97 18.32 -16.72 1.59
CA LEU A 97 17.31 -15.69 1.82
C LEU A 97 17.45 -15.17 3.26
N HIS A 98 17.88 -13.93 3.43
CA HIS A 98 18.04 -13.33 4.76
C HIS A 98 16.96 -12.28 5.01
N PRO A 99 16.31 -12.28 6.18
CA PRO A 99 15.42 -11.20 6.58
C PRO A 99 16.18 -9.87 6.59
N ALA A 100 15.63 -8.87 5.92
CA ALA A 100 16.20 -7.52 5.82
C ALA A 100 15.40 -6.48 6.60
N GLY A 101 14.24 -6.85 7.12
CA GLY A 101 13.35 -5.97 7.88
C GLY A 101 11.89 -6.13 7.47
N HIS A 102 11.06 -5.20 7.95
CA HIS A 102 9.63 -5.21 7.68
C HIS A 102 9.20 -3.83 7.19
N ALA A 103 8.46 -3.78 6.09
CA ALA A 103 7.81 -2.56 5.62
C ALA A 103 6.37 -2.52 6.16
N THR A 104 6.00 -1.43 6.82
CA THR A 104 4.60 -1.18 7.21
C THR A 104 4.02 -0.11 6.31
N CYS A 105 3.01 -0.46 5.51
CA CYS A 105 2.21 0.48 4.74
C CYS A 105 0.90 0.77 5.48
N ILE A 106 0.60 2.05 5.69
CA ILE A 106 -0.69 2.50 6.25
C ILE A 106 -1.40 3.31 5.16
N SER A 107 -2.48 2.76 4.64
CA SER A 107 -3.32 3.43 3.65
C SER A 107 -4.65 3.84 4.27
N ALA A 108 -5.05 5.09 4.07
CA ALA A 108 -6.40 5.53 4.37
C ALA A 108 -7.23 5.40 3.09
N ALA A 109 -8.13 4.42 3.06
CA ALA A 109 -9.10 4.30 1.99
C ALA A 109 -10.20 5.34 2.23
N ARG A 110 -10.26 6.37 1.37
CA ARG A 110 -11.48 7.16 1.20
C ARG A 110 -12.35 6.39 0.22
N THR A 111 -13.59 6.10 0.59
CA THR A 111 -14.53 5.24 -0.16
C THR A 111 -14.85 5.72 -1.59
N ASP A 112 -14.31 6.86 -2.03
CA ASP A 112 -14.64 7.53 -3.29
C ASP A 112 -13.43 7.84 -4.19
N GLU A 113 -12.19 7.51 -3.77
CA GLU A 113 -10.98 7.78 -4.57
C GLU A 113 -9.95 6.65 -4.44
N ASP A 114 -9.11 6.49 -5.48
CA ASP A 114 -7.99 5.56 -5.45
C ASP A 114 -7.05 5.88 -4.26
N PRO A 115 -6.58 4.87 -3.51
CA PRO A 115 -5.79 5.07 -2.31
C PRO A 115 -4.47 5.79 -2.62
N VAL A 116 -4.23 6.91 -1.93
CA VAL A 116 -2.94 7.61 -1.98
C VAL A 116 -1.93 6.85 -1.12
N LEU A 117 -0.92 6.24 -1.75
CA LEU A 117 0.17 5.55 -1.06
C LEU A 117 1.12 6.57 -0.44
N LEU A 118 1.25 6.54 0.89
CA LEU A 118 2.26 7.32 1.64
C LEU A 118 3.36 6.38 2.11
N GLU A 119 4.51 6.40 1.44
CA GLU A 119 5.69 5.63 1.85
C GLU A 119 6.44 6.39 2.96
N LEU A 120 6.49 5.80 4.16
CA LEU A 120 7.36 6.25 5.25
C LEU A 120 8.61 5.36 5.25
N SER A 121 9.73 5.89 4.76
CA SER A 121 11.02 5.23 4.86
C SER A 121 11.63 5.44 6.25
N ASP A 122 11.93 4.36 6.96
CA ASP A 122 12.76 4.43 8.16
C ASP A 122 14.23 4.39 7.74
N ALA A 123 14.80 5.57 7.48
CA ALA A 123 16.25 5.71 7.34
C ALA A 123 16.83 5.81 8.75
N PRO A 124 17.84 4.99 9.14
CA PRO A 124 18.45 5.13 10.44
C PRO A 124 19.02 6.53 10.55
N ALA A 125 18.52 7.30 11.53
CA ALA A 125 19.04 8.61 11.85
C ALA A 125 20.55 8.46 12.09
N HIS A 126 21.37 8.95 11.16
CA HIS A 126 22.78 9.19 11.46
C HIS A 126 22.77 10.20 12.60
N GLU A 127 23.02 9.71 13.80
CA GLU A 127 23.31 10.52 14.96
C GLU A 127 24.57 11.32 14.63
N ASN A 128 24.33 12.51 14.09
CA ASN A 128 25.34 13.50 13.80
C ASN A 128 25.79 14.05 15.15
N SER A 129 26.69 13.32 15.83
CA SER A 129 27.27 13.73 17.10
C SER A 129 28.24 14.90 16.84
N PRO A 130 27.96 16.11 17.33
CA PRO A 130 28.90 17.22 17.24
C PRO A 130 29.65 17.36 18.57
N ARG A 131 30.98 17.13 18.49
CA ARG A 131 32.11 17.82 19.15
C ARG A 131 33.15 16.89 19.74
#